data_AF-A0AAD6ZET1-F1
#
_entry.id   AF-A0AAD6ZET1-F1
#
_cell.length_a   1.000
_cell.length_b   1.000
_cell.length_c   1.000
_cell.angle_alpha   90.00
_cell.angle_beta   90.00
_cell.angle_gamma   90.00
#
_symmetry.space_group_name_H-M   'P 1'
#
loop_
_entity.id
_entity.type
_entity.pdbx_description
1 polymer ?
#
loop_
_entity_poly.entity_id
_entity_poly.type
_entity_poly.pdbx_seq_one_letter_code
_entity_poly.pdbx_strand_id
1 'polypeptide(L)'
;MRDGLVHAGTGMGKTTIVAGPHAHESSAGKVTLFISPLIALHDEQVETFRDEFGLKAIAVNSSNGGCKPEQIVHGEHQIVLLSPEMALSCRFIREVLKNTEFGRRILSVVVDEAHVVSHWGASFRKKYGTLGTIRAFLPRGTPMIALSATLPVKDYVNIDIGNDRPNVSIIIRGIHHPLNTYADLDFIVAGIKSRADLKKTWIYADNIATGVEIIDHLTSLLPPELQDAVQGYDI
;
A
#
# COMPACT_ATOMS: atom_id res chain seq x y z
N MET A 1 -13.00 12.02 -17.33
CA MET A 1 -13.03 10.90 -16.35
C MET A 1 -13.78 11.39 -15.12
N ARG A 2 -14.58 10.55 -14.46
CA ARG A 2 -15.32 10.93 -13.24
C ARG A 2 -14.52 10.54 -12.00
N ASP A 3 -14.84 11.15 -10.87
CA ASP A 3 -14.32 10.68 -9.57
C ASP A 3 -14.79 9.24 -9.33
N GLY A 4 -13.95 8.46 -8.64
CA GLY A 4 -14.19 7.04 -8.42
C GLY A 4 -13.78 6.60 -7.03
N LEU A 5 -14.54 5.66 -6.48
CA LEU A 5 -14.14 4.89 -5.30
C LEU A 5 -13.90 3.45 -5.76
N VAL A 6 -12.72 2.93 -5.51
CA VAL A 6 -12.37 1.55 -5.81
C VAL A 6 -12.21 0.80 -4.50
N HIS A 7 -13.07 -0.19 -4.31
CA HIS A 7 -12.97 -1.15 -3.24
C HIS A 7 -12.24 -2.40 -3.76
N ALA A 8 -10.98 -2.55 -3.35
CA ALA A 8 -10.09 -3.62 -3.77
C ALA A 8 -9.20 -4.09 -2.61
N GLY A 9 -9.23 -5.40 -2.35
CA GLY A 9 -8.38 -6.03 -1.35
C GLY A 9 -6.89 -5.87 -1.63
N THR A 10 -6.08 -6.06 -0.59
CA THR A 10 -4.61 -6.06 -0.70
C THR A 10 -4.18 -7.17 -1.66
N GLY A 11 -3.27 -6.85 -2.60
CA GLY A 11 -2.81 -7.78 -3.63
C GLY A 11 -3.82 -8.05 -4.75
N MET A 12 -4.81 -7.19 -4.98
CA MET A 12 -5.76 -7.28 -6.11
C MET A 12 -5.42 -6.33 -7.27
N GLY A 13 -4.19 -5.80 -7.33
CA GLY A 13 -3.75 -4.96 -8.45
C GLY A 13 -4.18 -3.50 -8.37
N LYS A 14 -4.32 -2.93 -7.17
CA LYS A 14 -4.58 -1.48 -6.96
C LYS A 14 -3.59 -0.60 -7.71
N THR A 15 -2.32 -1.00 -7.78
CA THR A 15 -1.27 -0.32 -8.56
C THR A 15 -1.60 -0.22 -10.04
N THR A 16 -2.24 -1.24 -10.63
CA THR A 16 -2.65 -1.26 -12.04
C THR A 16 -3.71 -0.20 -12.36
N ILE A 17 -4.56 0.16 -11.39
CA ILE A 17 -5.55 1.23 -11.56
C ILE A 17 -4.87 2.58 -11.74
N VAL A 18 -3.72 2.77 -11.10
CA VAL A 18 -2.90 3.98 -11.18
C VAL A 18 -2.05 3.97 -12.45
N ALA A 19 -1.44 2.82 -12.76
CA ALA A 19 -0.52 2.68 -13.89
C ALA A 19 -1.24 2.58 -15.25
N GLY A 20 -2.37 1.89 -15.31
CA GLY A 20 -3.10 1.57 -16.55
C GLY A 20 -3.38 2.78 -17.45
N PRO A 21 -3.87 3.92 -16.93
CA PRO A 21 -4.07 5.12 -17.73
C PRO A 21 -2.83 5.64 -18.45
N HIS A 22 -1.62 5.37 -17.95
CA HIS A 22 -0.35 5.78 -18.57
C HIS A 22 0.09 4.89 -19.73
N ALA A 23 -0.54 3.73 -19.92
CA ALA A 23 -0.28 2.88 -21.08
C ALA A 23 -0.89 3.45 -22.38
N HIS A 24 -1.82 4.39 -22.28
CA HIS A 24 -2.47 5.00 -23.43
C HIS A 24 -1.67 6.19 -23.97
N GLU A 25 -1.48 6.29 -25.29
CA GLU A 25 -0.66 7.32 -25.94
C GLU A 25 -1.10 8.76 -25.62
N SER A 26 -2.42 8.98 -25.46
CA SER A 26 -2.95 10.30 -25.07
C SER A 26 -2.51 10.76 -23.66
N SER A 27 -1.98 9.85 -22.85
CA SER A 27 -1.43 10.13 -21.53
C SER A 27 0.08 10.44 -21.56
N ALA A 28 0.71 10.48 -22.73
CA ALA A 28 2.12 10.82 -22.84
C ALA A 28 2.43 12.20 -22.21
N GLY A 29 3.45 12.24 -21.34
CA GLY A 29 3.85 13.45 -20.61
C GLY A 29 2.87 13.91 -19.53
N LYS A 30 1.89 13.07 -19.17
CA LYS A 30 0.97 13.32 -18.07
C LYS A 30 1.49 12.77 -16.74
N VAL A 31 0.98 13.33 -15.65
CA VAL A 31 1.40 13.04 -14.27
C VAL A 31 0.21 12.59 -13.44
N THR A 32 0.38 11.56 -12.63
CA THR A 32 -0.57 11.16 -11.59
C THR A 32 0.04 11.41 -10.22
N LEU A 33 -0.71 12.11 -9.35
CA LEU A 33 -0.35 12.24 -7.94
C LEU A 33 -0.91 11.05 -7.18
N PHE A 34 -0.05 10.24 -6.56
CA PHE A 34 -0.44 9.09 -5.75
C PHE A 34 -0.20 9.41 -4.27
N ILE A 35 -1.27 9.59 -3.50
CA ILE A 35 -1.20 10.04 -2.11
C ILE A 35 -1.45 8.85 -1.20
N SER A 36 -0.46 8.45 -0.42
CA SER A 36 -0.52 7.29 0.48
C SER A 36 -0.13 7.68 1.92
N PRO A 37 -0.76 7.10 2.97
CA PRO A 37 -0.39 7.40 4.34
C PRO A 37 0.97 6.76 4.67
N LEU A 38 1.27 5.59 4.13
CA LEU A 38 2.37 4.77 4.60
C LEU A 38 3.67 5.18 3.92
N ILE A 39 4.34 6.20 4.47
CA ILE A 39 5.63 6.71 3.98
C ILE A 39 6.67 5.57 3.92
N ALA A 40 6.62 4.64 4.88
CA ALA A 40 7.49 3.48 4.92
C ALA A 40 7.37 2.57 3.67
N LEU A 41 6.24 2.61 2.95
CA LEU A 41 6.02 1.83 1.74
C LEU A 41 6.27 2.64 0.45
N HIS A 42 6.61 3.93 0.54
CA HIS A 42 6.73 4.77 -0.65
C HIS A 42 7.85 4.28 -1.58
N ASP A 43 8.96 3.82 -1.02
CA ASP A 43 10.09 3.33 -1.80
C ASP A 43 9.71 2.03 -2.53
N GLU A 44 9.10 1.06 -1.84
CA GLU A 44 8.56 -0.17 -2.45
C GLU A 44 7.53 0.12 -3.55
N GLN A 45 6.65 1.11 -3.34
CA GLN A 45 5.66 1.51 -4.34
C GLN A 45 6.32 2.16 -5.57
N VAL A 46 7.36 2.99 -5.39
CA VAL A 46 8.16 3.54 -6.49
C VAL A 46 8.80 2.42 -7.30
N GLU A 47 9.41 1.44 -6.62
CA GLU A 47 10.02 0.27 -7.25
C GLU A 47 8.98 -0.53 -8.03
N THR A 48 7.80 -0.76 -7.47
CA THR A 48 6.69 -1.45 -8.16
C THR A 48 6.31 -0.73 -9.47
N PHE A 49 6.12 0.60 -9.43
CA PHE A 49 5.78 1.35 -10.64
C PHE A 49 6.89 1.32 -11.69
N ARG A 50 8.15 1.35 -11.26
CA ARG A 50 9.31 1.33 -12.16
C ARG A 50 9.51 -0.05 -12.78
N ASP A 51 9.55 -1.08 -11.95
CA ASP A 51 10.03 -2.41 -12.33
C ASP A 51 8.92 -3.26 -12.96
N GLU A 52 7.68 -3.14 -12.48
CA GLU A 52 6.54 -3.91 -13.02
C GLU A 52 5.82 -3.19 -14.17
N PHE A 53 5.76 -1.86 -14.13
CA PHE A 53 4.98 -1.06 -15.10
C PHE A 53 5.84 -0.20 -16.03
N GLY A 54 7.17 -0.14 -15.83
CA GLY A 54 8.06 0.67 -16.65
C GLY A 54 7.83 2.18 -16.55
N LEU A 55 7.17 2.64 -15.47
CA LEU A 55 6.81 4.04 -15.29
C LEU A 55 7.88 4.79 -14.49
N LYS A 56 8.14 6.04 -14.89
CA LYS A 56 8.98 6.93 -14.07
C LYS A 56 8.20 7.35 -12.84
N ALA A 57 8.58 6.84 -11.67
CA ALA A 57 7.97 7.15 -10.40
C ALA A 57 8.97 7.79 -9.42
N ILE A 58 8.47 8.66 -8.54
CA ILE A 58 9.27 9.25 -7.46
C ILE A 58 8.44 9.44 -6.20
N ALA A 59 9.03 9.17 -5.04
CA ALA A 59 8.50 9.52 -3.73
C ALA A 59 9.04 10.88 -3.29
N VAL A 60 8.14 11.81 -2.95
CA VAL A 60 8.50 13.12 -2.43
C VAL A 60 8.24 13.14 -0.93
N ASN A 61 9.29 12.82 -0.19
CA ASN A 61 9.33 12.82 1.27
C ASN A 61 10.49 13.69 1.78
N SER A 62 10.53 13.92 3.08
CA SER A 62 11.60 14.69 3.73
C SER A 62 12.96 13.96 3.74
N SER A 63 12.97 12.64 3.54
CA SER A 63 14.17 11.80 3.59
C SER A 63 14.99 11.80 2.29
N ASN A 64 14.36 11.93 1.11
CA ASN A 64 15.05 11.78 -0.17
C ASN A 64 15.43 13.11 -0.85
N GLY A 65 15.70 14.16 -0.07
CA GLY A 65 16.17 15.46 -0.57
C GLY A 65 15.12 16.32 -1.30
N GLY A 66 13.87 15.84 -1.42
CA GLY A 66 12.75 16.52 -2.05
C GLY A 66 12.94 16.70 -3.57
N CYS A 67 12.19 15.95 -4.37
CA CYS A 67 12.05 16.22 -5.80
C CYS A 67 11.84 17.71 -6.03
N LYS A 68 12.61 18.31 -6.95
CA LYS A 68 12.44 19.72 -7.26
C LYS A 68 11.05 19.92 -7.87
N PRO A 69 10.25 20.89 -7.41
CA PRO A 69 8.92 21.16 -7.96
C PRO A 69 8.90 21.25 -9.49
N GLU A 70 9.96 21.80 -10.07
CA GLU A 70 10.14 21.95 -11.51
C GLU A 70 10.09 20.61 -12.25
N GLN A 71 10.68 19.55 -11.68
CA GLN A 71 10.68 18.21 -12.28
C GLN A 71 9.27 17.62 -12.33
N ILE A 72 8.43 17.93 -11.32
CA ILE A 72 7.03 17.54 -11.28
C ILE A 72 6.22 18.35 -12.30
N VAL A 73 6.45 19.66 -12.34
CA VAL A 73 5.77 20.59 -13.26
C VAL A 73 6.05 20.25 -14.73
N HIS A 74 7.28 19.84 -15.06
CA HIS A 74 7.67 19.46 -16.41
C HIS A 74 7.31 18.02 -16.78
N GLY A 75 6.79 17.23 -15.82
CA GLY A 75 6.37 15.85 -16.05
C GLY A 75 7.54 14.90 -16.28
N GLU A 76 8.67 15.11 -15.59
CA GLU A 76 9.81 14.18 -15.63
C GLU A 76 9.45 12.80 -15.05
N HIS A 77 8.43 12.77 -14.19
CA HIS A 77 7.89 11.57 -13.56
C HIS A 77 6.40 11.43 -13.88
N GLN A 78 6.00 10.23 -14.28
CA GLN A 78 4.60 9.90 -14.55
C GLN A 78 3.81 9.68 -13.26
N ILE A 79 4.46 9.13 -12.23
CA ILE A 79 3.86 8.93 -10.91
C ILE A 79 4.65 9.72 -9.85
N VAL A 80 3.94 10.56 -9.09
CA VAL A 80 4.52 11.30 -7.97
C VAL A 80 3.82 10.86 -6.69
N LEU A 81 4.55 10.10 -5.88
CA LEU A 81 4.13 9.61 -4.58
C LEU A 81 4.30 10.68 -3.52
N LEU A 82 3.24 10.90 -2.74
CA LEU A 82 3.17 11.96 -1.74
C LEU A 82 2.56 11.43 -0.45
N SER A 83 3.05 11.95 0.67
CA SER A 83 2.27 11.92 1.90
C SER A 83 1.17 13.00 1.86
N PRO A 84 0.10 12.87 2.64
CA PRO A 84 -0.91 13.91 2.81
C PRO A 84 -0.32 15.24 3.27
N GLU A 85 0.66 15.17 4.17
CA GLU A 85 1.37 16.33 4.70
C GLU A 85 2.09 17.08 3.58
N MET A 86 2.74 16.36 2.67
CA MET A 86 3.44 16.94 1.52
C MET A 86 2.47 17.51 0.49
N ALA A 87 1.41 16.77 0.14
CA ALA A 87 0.39 17.21 -0.81
C ALA A 87 -0.33 18.49 -0.34
N LEU A 88 -0.46 18.69 0.97
CA LEU A 88 -1.09 19.86 1.58
C LEU A 88 -0.09 20.95 2.02
N SER A 89 1.20 20.77 1.75
CA SER A 89 2.21 21.76 2.11
C SER A 89 2.04 23.04 1.29
N CYS A 90 2.25 24.20 1.91
CA CYS A 90 2.18 25.49 1.23
C CYS A 90 3.13 25.54 0.01
N ARG A 91 4.31 24.91 0.14
CA ARG A 91 5.29 24.81 -0.93
C ARG A 91 4.75 24.04 -2.12
N PHE A 92 4.25 22.82 -1.91
CA PHE A 92 3.70 22.00 -2.99
C PHE A 92 2.50 22.65 -3.67
N ILE A 93 1.59 23.24 -2.88
CA ILE A 93 0.44 23.98 -3.42
C ILE A 93 0.91 25.15 -4.30
N ARG A 94 1.87 25.95 -3.83
CA ARG A 94 2.35 27.14 -4.54
C ARG A 94 3.16 26.81 -5.79
N GLU A 95 4.09 25.87 -5.69
CA GLU A 95 5.09 25.61 -6.72
C GLU A 95 4.62 24.57 -7.74
N VAL A 96 3.71 23.66 -7.36
CA VAL A 96 3.20 22.59 -8.22
C VAL A 96 1.72 22.78 -8.55
N LEU A 97 0.82 22.73 -7.55
CA LEU A 97 -0.62 22.68 -7.84
C LEU A 97 -1.17 23.95 -8.51
N LYS A 98 -0.63 25.13 -8.15
CA LYS A 98 -1.02 26.41 -8.78
C LYS A 98 -0.31 26.67 -10.12
N ASN A 99 0.60 25.79 -10.53
CA ASN A 99 1.33 25.96 -11.78
C ASN A 99 0.45 25.54 -12.98
N THR A 100 0.33 26.42 -13.97
CA THR A 100 -0.53 26.21 -15.15
C THR A 100 0.00 25.14 -16.10
N GLU A 101 1.33 24.94 -16.16
CA GLU A 101 1.94 23.85 -16.93
C GLU A 101 1.61 22.51 -16.27
N PHE A 102 1.78 22.40 -14.94
CA PHE A 102 1.38 21.21 -14.21
C PHE A 102 -0.12 20.91 -14.39
N GLY A 103 -0.97 21.93 -14.35
CA GLY A 103 -2.41 21.78 -14.62
C GLY A 103 -2.72 21.22 -16.01
N ARG A 104 -1.85 21.39 -17.02
CA ARG A 104 -2.01 20.73 -18.33
C ARG A 104 -1.54 19.28 -18.33
N ARG A 105 -0.70 18.90 -17.37
CA ARG A 105 -0.09 17.55 -17.27
C ARG A 105 -0.79 16.64 -16.30
N ILE A 106 -1.49 17.16 -15.29
CA ILE A 106 -2.19 16.31 -14.33
C ILE A 106 -3.23 15.42 -15.05
N LEU A 107 -3.07 14.11 -14.87
CA LEU A 107 -3.95 13.06 -15.38
C LEU A 107 -5.03 12.73 -14.36
N SER A 108 -4.58 12.46 -13.13
CA SER A 108 -5.43 12.05 -12.02
C SER A 108 -4.74 12.30 -10.69
N VAL A 109 -5.55 12.34 -9.64
CA VAL A 109 -5.07 12.20 -8.28
C VAL A 109 -5.65 10.92 -7.71
N VAL A 110 -4.80 10.07 -7.15
CA VAL A 110 -5.20 8.83 -6.50
C VAL A 110 -4.87 8.94 -5.02
N VAL A 111 -5.80 8.56 -4.17
CA VAL A 111 -5.67 8.57 -2.73
C VAL A 111 -5.80 7.14 -2.22
N ASP A 112 -4.71 6.58 -1.74
CA ASP A 112 -4.64 5.23 -1.18
C ASP A 112 -5.08 5.19 0.29
N GLU A 113 -5.53 4.01 0.71
CA GLU A 113 -6.07 3.72 2.04
C GLU A 113 -7.11 4.74 2.51
N ALA A 114 -8.04 5.11 1.61
CA ALA A 114 -9.07 6.11 1.89
C ALA A 114 -9.97 5.74 3.09
N HIS A 115 -10.00 4.47 3.51
CA HIS A 115 -10.67 4.05 4.74
C HIS A 115 -10.15 4.75 5.99
N VAL A 116 -8.91 5.24 5.98
CA VAL A 116 -8.30 6.03 7.06
C VAL A 116 -9.19 7.21 7.47
N VAL A 117 -9.91 7.82 6.53
CA VAL A 117 -10.83 8.93 6.81
C VAL A 117 -12.03 8.50 7.67
N SER A 118 -12.42 7.22 7.62
CA SER A 118 -13.64 6.68 8.25
C SER A 118 -13.39 5.86 9.52
N HIS A 119 -12.37 4.99 9.53
CA HIS A 119 -12.21 3.94 10.55
C HIS A 119 -11.48 4.41 11.81
N TRP A 120 -10.63 5.43 11.70
CA TRP A 120 -9.73 5.81 12.79
C TRP A 120 -10.05 7.18 13.41
N GLY A 121 -11.20 7.75 13.05
CA GLY A 121 -11.61 9.09 13.46
C GLY A 121 -10.63 10.19 13.04
N ALA A 122 -10.91 11.43 13.44
CA ALA A 122 -10.06 12.60 13.17
C ALA A 122 -8.66 12.53 13.83
N SER A 123 -8.29 11.42 14.48
CA SER A 123 -7.01 11.21 15.18
C SER A 123 -5.93 10.58 14.32
N PHE A 124 -6.27 9.67 13.39
CA PHE A 124 -5.28 9.05 12.49
C PHE A 124 -5.14 9.90 11.23
N ARG A 125 -4.18 10.82 11.27
CA ARG A 125 -3.83 11.82 10.25
C ARG A 125 -4.97 12.76 9.84
N LYS A 126 -5.21 13.78 10.67
CA LYS A 126 -6.07 14.96 10.36
C LYS A 126 -5.91 15.50 8.93
N LYS A 127 -4.69 15.44 8.37
CA LYS A 127 -4.38 15.90 7.02
C LYS A 127 -5.14 15.13 5.93
N TYR A 128 -5.37 13.82 6.09
CA TYR A 128 -6.15 13.00 5.16
C TYR A 128 -7.57 13.55 4.97
N GLY A 129 -8.26 13.90 6.07
CA GLY A 129 -9.60 14.48 6.03
C GLY A 129 -9.69 15.84 5.33
N THR A 130 -8.55 16.53 5.16
CA THR A 130 -8.47 17.82 4.45
C THR A 130 -7.96 17.71 3.01
N LEU A 131 -7.64 16.51 2.51
CA LEU A 131 -7.12 16.31 1.14
C LEU A 131 -8.07 16.83 0.07
N GLY A 132 -9.38 16.84 0.31
CA GLY A 132 -10.37 17.42 -0.60
C GLY A 132 -10.10 18.90 -0.95
N THR A 133 -9.36 19.64 -0.11
CA THR A 133 -9.01 21.04 -0.38
C THR A 133 -8.12 21.22 -1.62
N ILE A 134 -7.32 20.20 -2.00
CA ILE A 134 -6.46 20.28 -3.18
C ILE A 134 -7.27 20.42 -4.48
N ARG A 135 -8.53 19.96 -4.47
CA ARG A 135 -9.47 20.07 -5.59
C ARG A 135 -9.59 21.52 -6.09
N ALA A 136 -9.51 22.49 -5.20
CA ALA A 136 -9.61 23.91 -5.55
C ALA A 136 -8.47 24.40 -6.46
N PHE A 137 -7.36 23.66 -6.53
CA PHE A 137 -6.21 23.99 -7.36
C PHE A 137 -6.12 23.15 -8.63
N LEU A 138 -6.94 22.11 -8.78
CA LEU A 138 -6.91 21.22 -9.93
C LEU A 138 -7.79 21.76 -11.08
N PRO A 139 -7.42 21.51 -12.34
CA PRO A 139 -8.28 21.76 -13.49
C PRO A 139 -9.64 21.05 -13.33
N ARG A 140 -10.70 21.69 -13.82
CA ARG A 140 -12.04 21.08 -13.84
C ARG A 140 -12.00 19.76 -14.61
N GLY A 141 -12.59 18.73 -14.02
CA GLY A 141 -12.65 17.39 -14.62
C GLY A 141 -11.44 16.51 -14.36
N THR A 142 -10.44 16.96 -13.57
CA THR A 142 -9.36 16.08 -13.09
C THR A 142 -9.96 15.03 -12.14
N PRO A 143 -9.88 13.73 -12.46
CA PRO A 143 -10.43 12.69 -11.59
C PRO A 143 -9.65 12.60 -10.27
N MET A 144 -10.38 12.50 -9.15
CA MET A 144 -9.85 11.98 -7.89
C MET A 144 -10.38 10.57 -7.67
N ILE A 145 -9.47 9.63 -7.46
CA ILE A 145 -9.76 8.22 -7.25
C ILE A 145 -9.37 7.85 -5.82
N ALA A 146 -10.33 7.39 -5.03
CA ALA A 146 -10.07 6.84 -3.71
C ALA A 146 -9.91 5.32 -3.82
N LEU A 147 -8.79 4.77 -3.35
CA LEU A 147 -8.57 3.34 -3.25
C LEU A 147 -8.73 2.91 -1.78
N SER A 148 -9.42 1.80 -1.55
CA SER A 148 -9.58 1.26 -0.21
C SER A 148 -9.87 -0.24 -0.25
N ALA A 149 -9.46 -0.97 0.78
CA ALA A 149 -9.84 -2.37 0.98
C ALA A 149 -11.05 -2.54 1.91
N THR A 150 -11.56 -1.49 2.55
CA THR A 150 -12.52 -1.61 3.67
C THR A 150 -13.57 -0.48 3.77
N LEU A 151 -13.77 0.34 2.74
CA LEU A 151 -14.74 1.45 2.81
C LEU A 151 -16.18 0.99 2.52
N PRO A 152 -17.18 1.33 3.38
CA PRO A 152 -18.58 1.15 3.04
C PRO A 152 -19.02 2.13 1.95
N VAL A 153 -19.86 1.64 1.04
CA VAL A 153 -20.24 2.31 -0.22
C VAL A 153 -21.30 3.41 -0.01
N LYS A 154 -21.05 4.63 -0.50
CA LYS A 154 -22.10 5.62 -0.85
C LYS A 154 -21.72 6.50 -2.06
N ASP A 155 -22.63 6.64 -3.01
CA ASP A 155 -22.81 7.72 -4.02
C ASP A 155 -21.68 8.10 -5.02
N TYR A 156 -20.74 7.21 -5.37
CA TYR A 156 -19.75 7.45 -6.45
C TYR A 156 -19.72 6.31 -7.49
N VAL A 157 -19.00 6.49 -8.61
CA VAL A 157 -18.67 5.35 -9.49
C VAL A 157 -17.87 4.37 -8.65
N ASN A 158 -18.52 3.25 -8.32
CA ASN A 158 -17.98 2.23 -7.42
C ASN A 158 -17.53 1.03 -8.24
N ILE A 159 -16.27 0.64 -8.05
CA ILE A 159 -15.75 -0.64 -8.52
C ILE A 159 -15.47 -1.45 -7.26
N ASP A 160 -16.37 -2.36 -6.93
CA ASP A 160 -16.21 -3.31 -5.84
C ASP A 160 -15.88 -4.68 -6.42
N ILE A 161 -14.62 -5.08 -6.27
CA ILE A 161 -14.15 -6.42 -6.68
C ILE A 161 -14.20 -7.42 -5.53
N GLY A 162 -14.72 -7.01 -4.36
CA GLY A 162 -14.74 -7.79 -3.13
C GLY A 162 -13.36 -8.01 -2.53
N ASN A 163 -13.34 -8.70 -1.39
CA ASN A 163 -12.11 -9.21 -0.75
C ASN A 163 -12.10 -10.74 -0.72
N ASP A 164 -13.01 -11.40 -1.44
CA ASP A 164 -13.09 -12.85 -1.47
C ASP A 164 -11.87 -13.43 -2.19
N ARG A 165 -11.31 -14.48 -1.61
CA ARG A 165 -10.12 -15.17 -2.11
C ARG A 165 -10.50 -16.65 -2.21
N PRO A 166 -11.05 -17.12 -3.34
CA PRO A 166 -11.54 -18.50 -3.46
C PRO A 166 -10.44 -19.55 -3.31
N ASN A 167 -9.18 -19.14 -3.44
CA ASN A 167 -7.99 -19.94 -3.19
C ASN A 167 -7.52 -19.94 -1.72
N VAL A 168 -8.25 -19.30 -0.80
CA VAL A 168 -7.95 -19.25 0.63
C VAL A 168 -9.03 -20.01 1.39
N SER A 169 -8.62 -21.00 2.18
CA SER A 169 -9.51 -21.71 3.11
C SER A 169 -9.31 -21.19 4.52
N ILE A 170 -10.40 -20.84 5.21
CA ILE A 170 -10.38 -20.41 6.61
C ILE A 170 -10.73 -21.60 7.49
N ILE A 171 -9.86 -21.89 8.46
CA ILE A 171 -10.06 -22.95 9.44
C ILE A 171 -9.91 -22.35 10.83
N ILE A 172 -10.87 -22.63 11.71
CA ILE A 172 -10.81 -22.27 13.13
C ILE A 172 -10.52 -23.55 13.92
N ARG A 173 -9.49 -23.51 14.76
CA ARG A 173 -9.13 -24.62 15.67
C ARG A 173 -9.20 -24.15 17.11
N GLY A 174 -9.67 -25.02 18.00
CA GLY A 174 -9.57 -24.78 19.43
C GLY A 174 -8.12 -24.87 19.88
N ILE A 175 -7.74 -24.04 20.84
CA ILE A 175 -6.46 -24.15 21.54
C ILE A 175 -6.65 -25.22 22.62
N HIS A 176 -5.85 -26.28 22.55
CA HIS A 176 -5.99 -27.45 23.41
C HIS A 176 -4.90 -27.52 24.49
N HIS A 177 -3.81 -26.77 24.31
CA HIS A 177 -2.68 -26.71 25.23
C HIS A 177 -2.54 -25.31 25.84
N PRO A 178 -1.85 -25.16 26.99
CA PRO A 178 -1.55 -23.83 27.52
C PRO A 178 -0.78 -22.98 26.51
N LEU A 179 -1.15 -21.71 26.36
CA LEU A 179 -0.63 -20.82 25.30
C LEU A 179 0.91 -20.71 25.27
N ASN A 180 1.54 -20.72 26.44
CA ASN A 180 2.99 -20.63 26.59
C ASN A 180 3.76 -21.91 26.24
N THR A 181 3.06 -22.99 25.89
CA THR A 181 3.69 -24.25 25.44
C THR A 181 3.85 -24.32 23.94
N TYR A 182 3.08 -23.53 23.18
CA TYR A 182 3.08 -23.51 21.71
C TYR A 182 2.82 -24.87 21.03
N ALA A 183 2.44 -25.91 21.78
CA ALA A 183 2.26 -27.28 21.30
C ALA A 183 1.16 -27.41 20.21
N ASP A 184 0.19 -26.51 20.21
CA ASP A 184 -0.84 -26.45 19.16
C ASP A 184 -0.27 -26.03 17.79
N LEU A 185 0.99 -25.59 17.70
CA LEU A 185 1.70 -25.26 16.47
C LEU A 185 2.57 -26.41 15.92
N ASP A 186 2.77 -27.50 16.68
CA ASP A 186 3.70 -28.59 16.33
C ASP A 186 3.40 -29.19 14.96
N PHE A 187 2.11 -29.23 14.57
CA PHE A 187 1.67 -29.77 13.29
C PHE A 187 2.29 -29.06 12.07
N ILE A 188 2.82 -27.84 12.23
CA ILE A 188 3.47 -27.08 11.16
C ILE A 188 4.79 -27.75 10.74
N VAL A 189 5.51 -28.32 11.70
CA VAL A 189 6.83 -28.94 11.51
C VAL A 189 6.86 -30.44 11.78
N ALA A 190 5.72 -31.02 12.16
CA ALA A 190 5.60 -32.45 12.46
C ALA A 190 5.95 -33.32 11.25
N GLY A 191 6.90 -34.24 11.45
CA GLY A 191 7.25 -35.27 10.45
C GLY A 191 8.08 -34.76 9.27
N ILE A 192 8.61 -33.54 9.34
CA ILE A 192 9.49 -32.96 8.33
C ILE A 192 10.85 -33.68 8.33
N LYS A 193 11.30 -34.12 7.15
CA LYS A 193 12.58 -34.83 6.97
C LYS A 193 13.55 -34.07 6.07
N SER A 194 13.04 -33.16 5.24
CA SER A 194 13.82 -32.36 4.32
C SER A 194 13.19 -30.99 4.13
N ARG A 195 13.98 -30.04 3.61
CA ARG A 195 13.51 -28.67 3.32
C ARG A 195 12.39 -28.64 2.26
N ALA A 196 12.30 -29.66 1.41
CA ALA A 196 11.25 -29.78 0.40
C ALA A 196 9.88 -30.12 1.01
N ASP A 197 9.85 -30.72 2.20
CA ASP A 197 8.61 -31.05 2.93
C ASP A 197 8.02 -29.82 3.62
N LEU A 198 8.83 -28.77 3.85
CA LEU A 198 8.41 -27.55 4.51
C LEU A 198 7.56 -26.68 3.57
N LYS A 199 6.29 -26.56 3.92
CA LYS A 199 5.40 -25.58 3.27
C LYS A 199 5.72 -24.18 3.79
N LYS A 200 5.84 -23.22 2.87
CA LYS A 200 5.93 -21.80 3.24
C LYS A 200 4.74 -21.41 4.10
N THR A 201 5.01 -21.01 5.34
CA THR A 201 4.00 -20.75 6.36
C THR A 201 4.35 -19.45 7.06
N TRP A 202 3.36 -18.58 7.24
CA TRP A 202 3.47 -17.37 8.04
C TRP A 202 2.73 -17.58 9.35
N ILE A 203 3.38 -17.27 10.46
CA ILE A 203 2.78 -17.29 11.80
C ILE A 203 2.86 -15.86 12.32
N TYR A 204 1.70 -15.29 12.63
CA TYR A 204 1.62 -13.95 13.22
C TYR A 204 1.52 -14.08 14.74
N ALA A 205 2.34 -13.32 15.45
CA ALA A 205 2.33 -13.22 16.91
C ALA A 205 1.96 -11.80 17.32
N ASP A 206 1.30 -11.65 18.48
CA ASP A 206 0.83 -10.36 18.97
C ASP A 206 1.98 -9.41 19.38
N ASN A 207 3.16 -9.96 19.66
CA ASN A 207 4.34 -9.19 20.04
C ASN A 207 5.64 -9.96 19.72
N ILE A 208 6.76 -9.23 19.70
CA ILE A 208 8.09 -9.76 19.36
C ILE A 208 8.51 -10.88 20.32
N ALA A 209 8.28 -10.73 21.63
CA ALA A 209 8.69 -11.75 22.61
C ALA A 209 8.00 -13.10 22.35
N THR A 210 6.68 -13.08 22.13
CA THR A 210 5.93 -14.28 21.73
C THR A 210 6.43 -14.84 20.39
N GLY A 211 6.77 -13.97 19.43
CA GLY A 211 7.36 -14.40 18.16
C GLY A 211 8.67 -15.17 18.34
N VAL A 212 9.58 -14.66 19.19
CA VAL A 212 10.85 -15.32 19.53
C VAL A 212 10.61 -16.66 20.20
N GLU A 213 9.68 -16.73 21.17
CA GLU A 213 9.35 -17.99 21.84
C GLU A 213 8.77 -19.05 20.89
N ILE A 214 7.94 -18.63 19.92
CA ILE A 214 7.42 -19.52 18.87
C ILE A 214 8.55 -20.02 17.96
N ILE A 215 9.50 -19.15 17.59
CA ILE A 215 10.66 -19.53 16.78
C ILE A 215 11.49 -20.58 17.53
N ASP A 216 11.82 -20.34 18.79
CA ASP A 216 12.60 -21.27 19.61
C ASP A 216 11.90 -22.62 19.73
N HIS A 217 10.58 -22.61 19.99
CA HIS A 217 9.77 -23.82 20.08
C HIS A 217 9.80 -24.63 18.78
N LEU A 218 9.43 -24.04 17.65
CA LEU A 218 9.38 -24.75 16.36
C LEU A 218 10.76 -25.21 15.89
N THR A 219 11.81 -24.42 16.15
CA THR A 219 13.20 -24.77 15.83
C THR A 219 13.66 -25.98 16.65
N SER A 220 13.23 -26.10 17.91
CA SER A 220 13.57 -27.23 18.78
C SER A 220 13.01 -28.58 18.28
N LEU A 221 11.93 -28.55 17.49
CA LEU A 221 11.28 -29.73 16.92
C LEU A 221 11.91 -30.19 15.59
N LEU A 222 12.76 -29.36 14.98
CA LEU A 222 13.38 -29.64 13.69
C LEU A 222 14.76 -30.30 13.84
N PRO A 223 15.16 -31.16 12.88
CA PRO A 223 16.54 -31.64 12.77
C PRO A 223 17.55 -30.48 12.66
N PRO A 224 18.78 -30.63 13.18
CA PRO A 224 19.80 -29.56 13.16
C PRO A 224 20.02 -28.92 11.78
N GLU A 225 19.98 -29.73 10.72
CA GLU A 225 20.13 -29.29 9.33
C GLU A 225 18.98 -28.45 8.78
N LEU A 226 17.85 -28.32 9.50
CA LEU A 226 16.66 -27.57 9.10
C LEU A 226 16.31 -26.42 10.06
N GLN A 227 17.10 -26.20 11.10
CA GLN A 227 16.84 -25.16 12.10
C GLN A 227 16.87 -23.74 11.51
N ASP A 228 17.61 -23.53 10.42
CA ASP A 228 17.66 -22.26 9.68
C ASP A 228 16.36 -21.92 8.92
N ALA A 229 15.44 -22.88 8.82
CA ALA A 229 14.22 -22.74 8.02
C ALA A 229 13.12 -21.94 8.75
N VAL A 230 13.24 -21.75 10.06
CA VAL A 230 12.34 -20.91 10.86
C VAL A 230 13.05 -19.59 11.15
N GLN A 231 12.45 -18.47 10.71
CA GLN A 231 13.07 -17.15 10.83
C GLN A 231 12.04 -16.12 11.26
N GLY A 232 12.48 -15.19 12.10
CA GLY A 232 11.71 -14.00 12.45
C GLY A 232 11.86 -12.93 11.37
N TYR A 233 10.76 -12.22 11.10
CA TYR A 233 10.75 -11.00 10.31
C TYR A 233 10.21 -9.90 11.20
N ASP A 234 11.10 -9.05 11.70
CA ASP A 234 10.71 -7.85 12.43
C ASP A 234 10.18 -6.83 11.40
N ILE A 235 8.90 -6.44 11.54
CA ILE A 235 8.24 -5.39 10.76
C ILE A 235 8.11 -4.13 11.63
#